data_AF-A0A933A929-F1
#
_entry.id   AF-A0A933A929-F1
#
_cell.length_a   1.000
_cell.length_b   1.000
_cell.length_c   1.000
_cell.angle_alpha   90.00
_cell.angle_beta   90.00
_cell.angle_gamma   90.00
#
_symmetry.space_group_name_H-M   'P 1'
#
loop_
_entity.id
_entity.type
_entity.pdbx_description
1 polymer ?
#
loop_
_entity_poly.entity_id
_entity_poly.type
_entity_poly.pdbx_seq_one_letter_code
_entity_poly.pdbx_strand_id
1 'polypeptide(L)'
;MRKPLVIHPILIAVFPALFFYAHNIKETATNQVLIPLGASLTLALLFWALFSRLLKTSVKAGLATSIFVFVLLTYGHFYTLLEKYVFVPGHGYLLPGALLVSGYCVYFVQCARRDFRTITSALNLAAAALVSINLFTIVSYELRTPQTPPRTEATEHATSKDLNSMPDIYFIILDEYAHPDIMGEYYNYDNSRFLESLKNKGFFIAQDSRTHNSETIRAIASILNMEFTPETELEAITYQRITSNKVVDYLRSIGYRFIYFGQWYEEGRYPVEADSYFNFYEASGYAPLTSEFSATFWNTTALRPFYNYIAGERYEGYYRDGLLRTLDYLKRVPDTEGPKFVYAHIMAPHAPFVFGPNGERTAPSNFYNFSDKQYYLGQY
;
A
#
# COMPACT_ATOMS: atom_id res chain seq x y z
N MET A 1 42.23 10.08 24.54
CA MET A 1 41.59 10.23 23.20
C MET A 1 40.12 9.85 23.32
N ARG A 2 39.19 10.68 22.84
CA ARG A 2 37.74 10.36 22.87
C ARG A 2 37.49 9.10 22.03
N LYS A 3 36.64 8.19 22.53
CA LYS A 3 36.22 7.01 21.75
C LYS A 3 35.55 7.50 20.45
N PRO A 4 35.90 6.94 19.28
CA PRO A 4 35.26 7.34 18.03
C PRO A 4 33.77 7.00 18.08
N LEU A 5 32.94 7.97 17.71
CA LEU A 5 31.50 7.76 17.55
C LEU A 5 31.29 6.83 16.34
N VAL A 6 30.58 5.74 16.52
CA VAL A 6 30.24 4.79 15.45
C VAL A 6 28.71 4.74 15.44
N ILE A 7 28.07 5.35 14.44
CA ILE A 7 26.60 5.37 14.32
C ILE A 7 26.12 4.98 12.92
N HIS A 8 27.02 5.00 11.94
CA HIS A 8 26.73 4.63 10.56
C HIS A 8 26.09 3.23 10.38
N PRO A 9 26.31 2.19 11.22
CA PRO A 9 25.59 0.92 11.06
C PRO A 9 24.07 1.06 11.24
N ILE A 10 23.65 1.87 12.21
CA ILE A 10 22.23 2.12 12.49
C ILE A 10 21.64 3.04 11.42
N LEU A 11 22.35 4.10 11.07
CA LEU A 11 21.87 5.04 10.04
C LEU A 11 21.73 4.37 8.67
N ILE A 12 22.67 3.49 8.28
CA ILE A 12 22.58 2.70 7.05
C ILE A 12 21.42 1.70 7.10
N ALA A 13 21.09 1.16 8.28
CA ALA A 13 19.95 0.26 8.43
C ALA A 13 18.59 0.98 8.31
N VAL A 14 18.51 2.19 8.86
CA VAL A 14 17.29 3.01 8.86
C VAL A 14 17.06 3.66 7.50
N PHE A 15 18.13 4.03 6.80
CA PHE A 15 18.07 4.81 5.57
C PHE A 15 17.15 4.21 4.50
N PRO A 16 17.24 2.92 4.11
CA PRO A 16 16.40 2.38 3.04
C PRO A 16 14.90 2.50 3.33
N ALA A 17 14.47 2.22 4.56
CA ALA A 17 13.06 2.32 4.94
C ALA A 17 12.57 3.77 4.91
N LEU A 18 13.36 4.72 5.42
CA LEU A 18 13.02 6.15 5.36
C LEU A 18 13.04 6.70 3.94
N PHE A 19 14.02 6.30 3.13
CA PHE A 19 14.10 6.71 1.73
C PHE A 19 12.91 6.19 0.94
N PHE A 20 12.59 4.91 1.10
CA PHE A 20 11.47 4.29 0.42
C PHE A 20 10.14 4.93 0.84
N TYR A 21 9.95 5.21 2.13
CA TYR A 21 8.77 5.93 2.60
C TYR A 21 8.72 7.38 2.11
N ALA A 22 9.81 8.14 2.21
CA ALA A 22 9.84 9.53 1.77
C ALA A 22 9.52 9.69 0.28
N HIS A 23 9.90 8.71 -0.55
CA HIS A 23 9.59 8.70 -1.98
C HIS A 23 8.14 8.32 -2.28
N ASN A 24 7.52 7.50 -1.43
CA ASN A 24 6.15 6.99 -1.59
C ASN A 24 5.19 7.57 -0.55
N ILE A 25 5.52 8.72 0.05
CA ILE A 25 4.79 9.27 1.20
C ILE A 25 3.32 9.60 0.89
N LYS A 26 3.00 9.82 -0.39
CA LYS A 26 1.63 10.03 -0.85
C LYS A 26 0.82 8.75 -0.90
N GLU A 27 1.48 7.59 -1.07
CA GLU A 27 0.87 6.29 -1.37
C GLU A 27 0.91 5.32 -0.17
N THR A 28 1.49 5.73 0.96
CA THR A 28 1.77 4.83 2.09
C THR A 28 1.46 5.49 3.42
N ALA A 29 0.78 4.77 4.32
CA ALA A 29 0.59 5.20 5.69
C ALA A 29 1.85 5.01 6.56
N THR A 30 2.08 5.94 7.50
CA THR A 30 3.26 5.96 8.37
C THR A 30 3.44 4.68 9.19
N ASN A 31 2.34 4.04 9.59
CA ASN A 31 2.36 2.79 10.37
C ASN A 31 2.96 1.61 9.58
N GLN A 32 2.84 1.60 8.25
CA GLN A 32 3.39 0.54 7.40
C GLN A 32 4.93 0.55 7.36
N VAL A 33 5.57 1.65 7.73
CA VAL A 33 7.04 1.78 7.79
C VAL A 33 7.64 1.11 9.02
N LEU A 34 6.85 0.97 10.09
CA LEU A 34 7.34 0.58 11.41
C LEU A 34 7.98 -0.81 11.43
N ILE A 35 7.40 -1.78 10.74
CA ILE A 35 7.93 -3.15 10.69
C ILE A 35 9.22 -3.22 9.84
N PRO A 36 9.25 -2.75 8.58
CA PRO A 36 10.48 -2.62 7.79
C PRO A 36 11.64 -1.93 8.52
N LEU A 37 11.33 -0.81 9.18
CA LEU A 37 12.30 -0.05 9.96
C LEU A 37 12.80 -0.84 11.19
N GLY A 38 11.87 -1.41 11.97
CA GLY A 38 12.19 -2.19 13.16
C GLY A 38 13.00 -3.46 12.85
N ALA A 39 12.68 -4.15 11.77
CA ALA A 39 13.43 -5.32 11.31
C ALA A 39 14.85 -4.94 10.85
N SER A 40 14.99 -3.85 10.10
CA SER A 40 16.30 -3.36 9.63
C SER A 40 17.19 -2.93 10.81
N LEU A 41 16.62 -2.23 11.79
CA LEU A 41 17.29 -1.88 13.04
C LEU A 41 17.71 -3.13 13.82
N THR A 42 16.81 -4.09 13.97
CA THR A 42 17.09 -5.35 14.68
C THR A 42 18.22 -6.11 14.00
N LEU A 43 18.19 -6.22 12.67
CA LEU A 43 19.24 -6.84 11.87
C LEU A 43 20.61 -6.17 12.12
N ALA A 44 20.65 -4.84 12.08
CA ALA A 44 21.88 -4.09 12.32
C ALA A 44 22.41 -4.28 13.74
N LEU A 45 21.55 -4.27 14.75
CA LEU A 45 21.93 -4.50 16.15
C LEU A 45 22.46 -5.93 16.36
N LEU A 46 21.84 -6.94 15.74
CA LEU A 46 22.29 -8.33 15.82
C LEU A 46 23.69 -8.51 15.19
N PHE A 47 23.89 -8.00 13.97
CA PHE A 47 25.21 -8.06 13.33
C PHE A 47 26.25 -7.22 14.07
N TRP A 48 25.87 -6.08 14.62
CA TRP A 48 26.79 -5.29 15.42
C TRP A 48 27.18 -5.99 16.71
N ALA A 49 26.24 -6.63 17.40
CA ALA A 49 26.54 -7.45 18.57
C ALA A 49 27.47 -8.62 18.21
N LEU A 50 27.22 -9.29 17.07
CA LEU A 50 28.08 -10.36 16.56
C LEU A 50 29.50 -9.85 16.25
N PHE A 51 29.64 -8.82 15.43
CA PHE A 51 30.95 -8.30 15.04
C PHE A 51 31.69 -7.59 16.17
N SER A 52 30.99 -7.05 17.18
CA SER A 52 31.65 -6.52 18.39
C SER A 52 32.31 -7.62 19.22
N ARG A 53 31.81 -8.87 19.13
CA ARG A 53 32.44 -10.03 19.77
C ARG A 53 33.60 -10.58 18.93
N LEU A 54 33.45 -10.60 17.61
CA LEU A 54 34.46 -11.14 16.71
C LEU A 54 35.65 -10.18 16.47
N LEU A 55 35.37 -8.88 16.45
CA LEU A 55 36.33 -7.83 16.11
C LEU A 55 36.70 -7.03 17.35
N LYS A 56 38.00 -6.85 17.57
CA LYS A 56 38.55 -6.26 18.80
C LYS A 56 38.25 -4.76 19.00
N THR A 57 37.71 -4.07 17.99
CA THR A 57 37.47 -2.61 18.05
C THR A 57 36.07 -2.25 17.54
N SER A 58 35.44 -1.27 18.19
CA SER A 58 34.11 -0.77 17.80
C SER A 58 34.08 -0.20 16.38
N VAL A 59 35.18 0.39 15.93
CA VAL A 59 35.35 0.93 14.57
C VAL A 59 35.28 -0.19 13.52
N LYS A 60 36.01 -1.29 13.74
CA LYS A 60 35.98 -2.44 12.83
C LYS A 60 34.63 -3.16 12.89
N ALA A 61 34.07 -3.33 14.08
CA ALA A 61 32.74 -3.89 14.27
C ALA A 61 31.66 -3.09 13.53
N GLY A 62 31.70 -1.76 13.62
CA GLY A 62 30.81 -0.88 12.88
C GLY A 62 30.96 -1.03 11.38
N LEU A 63 32.20 -0.97 10.86
CA LEU A 63 32.45 -1.11 9.42
C LEU A 63 31.96 -2.46 8.88
N ALA A 64 32.25 -3.56 9.58
CA ALA A 64 31.78 -4.89 9.22
C ALA A 64 30.24 -4.99 9.23
N THR A 65 29.59 -4.40 10.24
CA THR A 65 28.13 -4.35 10.32
C THR A 65 27.54 -3.59 9.13
N SER A 66 28.08 -2.42 8.81
CA SER A 66 27.59 -1.64 7.67
C SER A 66 27.73 -2.34 6.34
N ILE A 67 28.83 -3.06 6.10
CA ILE A 67 29.01 -3.85 4.87
C ILE A 67 27.90 -4.91 4.78
N PHE A 68 27.69 -5.69 5.84
CA PHE A 68 26.67 -6.74 5.86
C PHE A 68 25.25 -6.18 5.70
N VAL A 69 24.89 -5.18 6.50
CA VAL A 69 23.57 -4.55 6.45
C VAL A 69 23.32 -3.92 5.07
N PHE A 70 24.30 -3.22 4.52
CA PHE A 70 24.19 -2.63 3.18
C PHE A 70 23.91 -3.71 2.12
N VAL A 71 24.69 -4.80 2.10
CA VAL A 71 24.50 -5.88 1.12
C VAL A 71 23.15 -6.56 1.29
N LEU A 72 22.73 -6.83 2.53
CA LEU A 72 21.44 -7.47 2.79
C LEU A 72 20.25 -6.58 2.42
N LEU A 73 20.31 -5.27 2.69
CA LEU A 73 19.20 -4.35 2.39
C LEU A 73 19.16 -3.90 0.94
N THR A 74 20.24 -4.08 0.17
CA THR A 74 20.30 -3.70 -1.27
C THR A 74 20.31 -4.90 -2.22
N TYR A 75 20.28 -6.12 -1.69
CA TYR A 75 20.34 -7.36 -2.46
C TYR A 75 19.33 -7.43 -3.59
N GLY A 76 18.07 -7.07 -3.33
CA GLY A 76 17.00 -7.12 -4.31
C GLY A 76 17.17 -6.09 -5.43
N HIS A 77 17.71 -4.91 -5.14
CA HIS A 77 18.10 -3.94 -6.17
C HIS A 77 19.21 -4.50 -7.07
N PHE A 78 20.22 -5.17 -6.48
CA PHE A 78 21.28 -5.80 -7.24
C PHE A 78 20.75 -6.96 -8.12
N TYR A 79 19.86 -7.78 -7.57
CA TYR A 79 19.15 -8.81 -8.33
C TYR A 79 18.44 -8.21 -9.55
N THR A 80 17.63 -7.16 -9.36
CA THR A 80 16.87 -6.52 -10.43
C THR A 80 17.78 -5.87 -11.48
N LEU A 81 18.93 -5.32 -11.08
CA LEU A 81 19.93 -4.81 -12.03
C LEU A 81 20.49 -5.93 -12.91
N LEU A 82 20.86 -7.07 -12.32
CA LEU A 82 21.36 -8.22 -13.07
C LEU A 82 20.28 -8.77 -14.01
N GLU A 83 19.07 -8.99 -13.50
CA GLU A 83 17.92 -9.48 -14.26
C GLU A 83 17.64 -8.60 -15.49
N LYS A 84 17.70 -7.28 -15.32
CA LYS A 84 17.39 -6.33 -16.40
C LYS A 84 18.49 -6.20 -17.45
N TYR A 85 19.77 -6.27 -17.06
CA TYR A 85 20.87 -5.87 -17.94
C TYR A 85 21.89 -6.97 -18.24
N VAL A 86 21.89 -8.08 -17.52
CA VAL A 86 22.95 -9.10 -17.62
C VAL A 86 22.37 -10.51 -17.82
N PHE A 87 21.63 -11.02 -16.83
CA PHE A 87 21.00 -12.35 -16.83
C PHE A 87 20.04 -12.47 -15.64
N VAL A 88 19.08 -13.41 -15.70
CA VAL A 88 18.22 -13.76 -14.56
C VAL A 88 19.01 -14.62 -13.57
N PRO A 89 19.42 -14.11 -12.40
CA PRO A 89 20.26 -14.88 -11.49
C PRO A 89 19.43 -15.79 -10.60
N GLY A 90 19.84 -17.05 -10.44
CA GLY A 90 19.22 -17.92 -9.43
C GLY A 90 19.53 -17.42 -8.01
N HIS A 91 18.52 -17.18 -7.18
CA HIS A 91 18.70 -16.77 -5.78
C HIS A 91 19.62 -17.71 -4.99
N GLY A 92 19.55 -19.02 -5.29
CA GLY A 92 20.39 -20.06 -4.69
C GLY A 92 21.90 -19.92 -4.96
N TYR A 93 22.31 -19.12 -5.94
CA TYR A 93 23.72 -18.81 -6.21
C TYR A 93 24.06 -17.37 -5.80
N LEU A 94 23.18 -16.42 -6.13
CA LEU A 94 23.44 -14.99 -5.92
C LEU A 94 23.53 -14.65 -4.43
N LEU A 95 22.62 -15.17 -3.59
CA LEU A 95 22.62 -14.84 -2.17
C LEU A 95 23.84 -15.41 -1.43
N PRO A 96 24.19 -16.71 -1.58
CA PRO A 96 25.45 -17.21 -1.03
C PRO A 96 26.68 -16.46 -1.55
N GLY A 97 26.73 -16.12 -2.84
CA GLY A 97 27.81 -15.31 -3.41
C GLY A 97 27.93 -13.94 -2.75
N ALA A 98 26.81 -13.22 -2.57
CA ALA A 98 26.78 -11.92 -1.90
C ALA A 98 27.26 -12.02 -0.43
N LEU A 99 26.86 -13.08 0.28
CA LEU A 99 27.31 -13.35 1.65
C LEU A 99 28.80 -13.68 1.72
N LEU A 100 29.32 -14.46 0.77
CA LEU A 100 30.75 -14.78 0.68
C LEU A 100 31.59 -13.53 0.41
N VAL A 101 31.17 -12.68 -0.53
CA VAL A 101 31.84 -11.39 -0.81
C VAL A 101 31.82 -10.49 0.43
N SER A 102 30.68 -10.38 1.11
CA SER A 102 30.55 -9.60 2.35
C SER A 102 31.46 -10.15 3.45
N GLY A 103 31.51 -11.47 3.62
CA GLY A 103 32.39 -12.15 4.57
C GLY A 103 33.87 -11.92 4.26
N TYR A 104 34.25 -11.96 2.98
CA TYR A 104 35.61 -11.65 2.53
C TYR A 104 36.00 -10.19 2.83
N CYS A 105 35.09 -9.24 2.61
CA CYS A 105 35.31 -7.84 3.00
C CYS A 105 35.51 -7.69 4.52
N VAL A 106 34.72 -8.40 5.34
CA VAL A 106 34.89 -8.39 6.80
C VAL A 106 36.21 -9.01 7.23
N TYR A 107 36.61 -10.13 6.62
CA TYR A 107 37.92 -10.73 6.84
C TYR A 107 39.05 -9.73 6.52
N PHE A 108 38.96 -9.00 5.42
CA PHE A 108 39.92 -7.95 5.08
C PHE A 108 39.96 -6.82 6.13
N VAL A 109 38.80 -6.35 6.61
CA VAL A 109 38.71 -5.34 7.69
C VAL A 109 39.36 -5.84 8.98
N GLN A 110 39.17 -7.12 9.31
CA GLN A 110 39.79 -7.76 10.46
C GLN A 110 41.31 -7.78 10.34
N CYS A 111 41.83 -8.25 9.21
CA CYS A 111 43.27 -8.41 8.95
C CYS A 111 44.00 -7.07 8.73
N ALA A 112 43.31 -6.04 8.26
CA ALA A 112 43.91 -4.73 8.02
C ALA A 112 44.48 -4.11 9.31
N ARG A 113 45.77 -3.73 9.27
CA ARG A 113 46.45 -2.98 10.35
C ARG A 113 46.26 -1.46 10.25
N ARG A 114 45.29 -1.01 9.43
CA ARG A 114 44.96 0.41 9.21
C ARG A 114 44.04 0.96 10.29
N ASP A 115 44.11 2.27 10.50
CA ASP A 115 43.14 3.02 11.29
C ASP A 115 41.93 3.39 10.42
N PHE A 116 40.75 2.93 10.82
CA PHE A 116 39.50 3.16 10.09
C PHE A 116 38.72 4.37 10.61
N ARG A 117 39.26 5.15 11.56
CA ARG A 117 38.56 6.30 12.15
C ARG A 117 38.09 7.33 11.12
N THR A 118 38.91 7.66 10.12
CA THR A 118 38.52 8.61 9.06
C THR A 118 37.37 8.07 8.21
N ILE A 119 37.41 6.79 7.86
CA ILE A 119 36.32 6.13 7.10
C ILE A 119 35.05 6.09 7.93
N THR A 120 35.13 5.75 9.22
CA THR A 120 33.98 5.79 10.13
C THR A 120 33.36 7.19 10.23
N SER A 121 34.18 8.24 10.35
CA SER A 121 33.68 9.62 10.36
C SER A 121 33.01 9.99 9.04
N ALA A 122 33.59 9.60 7.90
CA ALA A 122 33.01 9.84 6.58
C ALA A 122 31.68 9.09 6.40
N LEU A 123 31.60 7.83 6.82
CA LEU A 123 30.37 7.03 6.77
C LEU A 123 29.30 7.56 7.72
N ASN A 124 29.67 8.02 8.92
CA ASN A 124 28.72 8.68 9.83
C ASN A 124 28.14 9.93 9.17
N LEU A 125 28.98 10.79 8.60
CA LEU A 125 28.54 12.02 7.95
C LEU A 125 27.64 11.72 6.75
N ALA A 126 28.05 10.80 5.87
CA ALA A 126 27.27 10.42 4.70
C ALA A 126 25.91 9.82 5.08
N ALA A 127 25.89 8.85 5.99
CA ALA A 127 24.65 8.21 6.43
C ALA A 127 23.74 9.20 7.19
N ALA A 128 24.31 10.10 8.00
CA ALA A 128 23.55 11.13 8.70
C ALA A 128 22.95 12.16 7.73
N ALA A 129 23.68 12.55 6.69
CA ALA A 129 23.15 13.43 5.65
C ALA A 129 21.99 12.77 4.90
N LEU A 130 22.15 11.51 4.49
CA LEU A 130 21.10 10.74 3.81
C LEU A 130 19.84 10.58 4.66
N VAL A 131 19.98 10.23 5.94
CA VAL A 131 18.83 10.15 6.86
C VAL A 131 18.19 11.51 7.08
N SER A 132 19.00 12.56 7.30
CA SER A 132 18.49 13.92 7.53
C SER A 132 17.69 14.46 6.34
N ILE A 133 18.13 14.21 5.11
CA ILE A 133 17.40 14.63 3.90
C ILE A 133 16.02 13.98 3.85
N ASN A 134 15.93 12.67 4.11
CA ASN A 134 14.63 11.97 4.07
C ASN A 134 13.72 12.37 5.23
N LEU A 135 14.27 12.56 6.44
CA LEU A 135 13.50 13.09 7.56
C LEU A 135 12.98 14.50 7.27
N PHE A 136 13.80 15.35 6.66
CA PHE A 136 13.38 16.69 6.25
C PHE A 136 12.23 16.61 5.23
N THR A 137 12.31 15.74 4.23
CA THR A 137 11.22 15.51 3.27
C THR A 137 9.93 15.06 3.97
N ILE A 138 10.02 14.06 4.85
CA ILE A 138 8.88 13.52 5.59
C ILE A 138 8.23 14.60 6.46
N VAL A 139 9.02 15.27 7.31
CA VAL A 139 8.51 16.33 8.19
C VAL A 139 7.93 17.50 7.39
N SER A 140 8.59 17.89 6.29
CA SER A 140 8.08 18.97 5.43
C SER A 140 6.77 18.62 4.75
N TYR A 141 6.56 17.35 4.39
CA TYR A 141 5.31 16.87 3.84
C TYR A 141 4.21 16.91 4.90
N GLU A 142 4.43 16.31 6.07
CA GLU A 142 3.46 16.27 7.17
C GLU A 142 3.03 17.67 7.64
N LEU A 143 3.94 18.64 7.66
CA LEU A 143 3.62 20.03 8.02
C LEU A 143 2.82 20.78 6.94
N ARG A 144 2.88 20.35 5.67
CA ARG A 144 2.19 20.98 4.53
C ARG A 144 0.87 20.31 4.20
N THR A 145 0.70 19.04 4.54
CA THR A 145 -0.52 18.29 4.31
C THR A 145 -1.65 18.90 5.14
N PRO A 146 -2.72 19.41 4.52
CA PRO A 146 -3.85 19.96 5.25
C PRO A 146 -4.45 18.89 6.16
N GLN A 147 -4.49 19.15 7.46
CA GLN A 147 -5.27 18.32 8.39
C GLN A 147 -6.75 18.51 8.03
N THR A 148 -7.51 17.42 7.94
CA THR A 148 -8.97 17.50 7.78
C THR A 148 -9.51 18.28 8.97
N PRO A 149 -10.11 19.47 8.79
CA PRO A 149 -10.73 20.17 9.90
C PRO A 149 -11.84 19.27 10.46
N PRO A 150 -11.96 19.14 11.80
CA PRO A 150 -13.11 18.46 12.38
C PRO A 150 -14.36 19.12 11.83
N ARG A 151 -15.24 18.31 11.26
CA ARG A 151 -16.43 18.81 10.61
C ARG A 151 -17.29 19.54 11.64
N THR A 152 -17.67 20.77 11.33
CA THR A 152 -18.58 21.55 12.19
C THR A 152 -19.84 20.74 12.43
N GLU A 153 -20.20 20.55 13.71
CA GLU A 153 -21.37 19.77 14.11
C GLU A 153 -22.58 20.16 13.26
N ALA A 154 -23.25 19.16 12.69
CA ALA A 154 -24.47 19.39 11.96
C ALA A 154 -25.51 19.98 12.93
N THR A 155 -25.97 21.19 12.60
CA THR A 155 -27.12 21.86 13.21
C THR A 155 -28.33 20.91 13.30
N GLU A 156 -29.06 21.05 14.40
CA GLU A 156 -30.24 20.29 14.82
C GLU A 156 -31.04 19.64 13.67
N HIS A 157 -31.23 18.33 13.80
CA HIS A 157 -31.98 17.47 12.89
C HIS A 157 -33.39 18.02 12.61
N ALA A 158 -33.75 18.09 11.33
CA ALA A 158 -35.13 18.32 10.92
C ALA A 158 -36.01 17.13 11.35
N THR A 159 -36.69 17.25 12.48
CA THR A 159 -37.80 16.38 12.87
C THR A 159 -39.02 16.70 12.00
N SER A 160 -39.32 15.87 10.99
CA SER A 160 -40.70 15.57 10.49
C SER A 160 -40.78 14.84 9.13
N LYS A 161 -39.72 14.22 8.60
CA LYS A 161 -39.91 13.30 7.45
C LYS A 161 -40.25 11.90 7.94
N ASP A 162 -41.22 11.26 7.27
CA ASP A 162 -41.53 9.84 7.48
C ASP A 162 -40.32 9.00 7.04
N LEU A 163 -39.39 8.78 7.96
CA LEU A 163 -38.15 8.04 7.71
C LEU A 163 -38.45 6.61 7.20
N ASN A 164 -39.63 6.07 7.51
CA ASN A 164 -40.04 4.73 7.11
C ASN A 164 -40.37 4.61 5.62
N SER A 165 -40.62 5.71 4.91
CA SER A 165 -40.91 5.69 3.47
C SER A 165 -39.68 5.94 2.59
N MET A 166 -38.51 6.22 3.17
CA MET A 166 -37.31 6.54 2.40
C MET A 166 -36.51 5.27 2.05
N PRO A 167 -36.09 5.10 0.78
CA PRO A 167 -35.35 3.92 0.37
C PRO A 167 -33.89 3.97 0.80
N ASP A 168 -33.28 2.81 1.04
CA ASP A 168 -31.82 2.70 1.14
C ASP A 168 -31.17 3.06 -0.21
N ILE A 169 -30.02 3.73 -0.16
CA ILE A 169 -29.23 4.13 -1.32
C ILE A 169 -27.90 3.38 -1.29
N TYR A 170 -27.64 2.56 -2.29
CA TYR A 170 -26.37 1.84 -2.46
C TYR A 170 -25.59 2.44 -3.62
N PHE A 171 -24.41 2.98 -3.32
CA PHE A 171 -23.44 3.44 -4.31
C PHE A 171 -22.24 2.50 -4.29
N ILE A 172 -22.26 1.54 -5.22
CA ILE A 172 -21.26 0.49 -5.35
C ILE A 172 -20.42 0.76 -6.60
N ILE A 173 -19.10 0.82 -6.42
CA ILE A 173 -18.13 1.06 -7.48
C ILE A 173 -17.30 -0.21 -7.65
N LEU A 174 -17.24 -0.71 -8.89
CA LEU A 174 -16.35 -1.80 -9.30
C LEU A 174 -15.14 -1.17 -10.00
N ASP A 175 -13.98 -1.17 -9.34
CA ASP A 175 -12.80 -0.47 -9.83
C ASP A 175 -12.28 -1.12 -11.13
N GLU A 176 -12.00 -0.29 -12.12
CA GLU A 176 -11.62 -0.67 -13.49
C GLU A 176 -12.60 -1.59 -14.23
N TYR A 177 -13.89 -1.61 -13.87
CA TYR A 177 -14.91 -2.32 -14.65
C TYR A 177 -15.09 -1.65 -16.03
N ALA A 178 -14.70 -2.37 -17.10
CA ALA A 178 -14.73 -1.81 -18.44
C ALA A 178 -16.16 -1.64 -18.98
N HIS A 179 -16.34 -0.63 -19.84
CA HIS A 179 -17.58 -0.49 -20.60
C HIS A 179 -17.78 -1.71 -21.52
N PRO A 180 -19.01 -2.22 -21.72
CA PRO A 180 -19.28 -3.38 -22.59
C PRO A 180 -18.68 -3.27 -23.99
N ASP A 181 -18.68 -2.07 -24.58
CA ASP A 181 -18.08 -1.85 -25.90
C ASP A 181 -16.56 -2.08 -25.88
N ILE A 182 -15.88 -1.65 -24.81
CA ILE A 182 -14.44 -1.84 -24.60
C ILE A 182 -14.12 -3.32 -24.40
N MET A 183 -14.99 -4.06 -23.68
CA MET A 183 -14.87 -5.50 -23.53
C MET A 183 -15.00 -6.22 -24.88
N GLY A 184 -15.97 -5.83 -25.71
CA GLY A 184 -16.13 -6.38 -27.05
C GLY A 184 -14.93 -6.10 -27.95
N GLU A 185 -14.49 -4.84 -28.02
CA GLU A 185 -13.42 -4.39 -28.91
C GLU A 185 -12.04 -4.94 -28.50
N TYR A 186 -11.66 -4.81 -27.23
CA TYR A 186 -10.30 -5.12 -26.78
C TYR A 186 -10.17 -6.52 -26.19
N TYR A 187 -11.24 -7.10 -25.66
CA TYR A 187 -11.19 -8.39 -24.98
C TYR A 187 -11.94 -9.50 -25.73
N ASN A 188 -12.65 -9.19 -26.82
CA ASN A 188 -13.52 -10.14 -27.53
C ASN A 188 -14.48 -10.86 -26.56
N TYR A 189 -15.01 -10.10 -25.59
CA TYR A 189 -15.87 -10.60 -24.53
C TYR A 189 -17.27 -9.99 -24.65
N ASP A 190 -18.29 -10.85 -24.77
CA ASP A 190 -19.69 -10.44 -24.83
C ASP A 190 -20.30 -10.42 -23.43
N ASN A 191 -20.56 -9.21 -22.93
CA ASN A 191 -21.16 -8.98 -21.62
C ASN A 191 -22.70 -8.75 -21.68
N SER A 192 -23.33 -8.95 -22.84
CA SER A 192 -24.76 -8.70 -23.06
C SER A 192 -25.66 -9.43 -22.06
N ARG A 193 -25.35 -10.70 -21.77
CA ARG A 193 -26.12 -11.55 -20.85
C ARG A 193 -26.22 -10.94 -19.44
N PHE A 194 -25.14 -10.35 -18.93
CA PHE A 194 -25.15 -9.72 -17.61
C PHE A 194 -26.00 -8.44 -17.62
N LEU A 195 -25.84 -7.60 -18.65
CA LEU A 195 -26.63 -6.37 -18.79
C LEU A 195 -28.12 -6.66 -18.95
N GLU A 196 -28.50 -7.69 -19.70
CA GLU A 196 -29.88 -8.14 -19.83
C GLU A 196 -30.45 -8.64 -18.51
N SER A 197 -29.66 -9.38 -17.72
CA SER A 197 -30.05 -9.79 -16.35
C SER A 197 -30.33 -8.59 -15.46
N LEU A 198 -29.52 -7.52 -15.52
CA LEU A 198 -29.77 -6.28 -14.79
C LEU A 198 -31.05 -5.58 -15.27
N LYS A 199 -31.24 -5.44 -16.59
CA LYS A 199 -32.47 -4.86 -17.16
C LYS A 199 -33.72 -5.63 -16.73
N ASN A 200 -33.66 -6.96 -16.74
CA ASN A 200 -34.76 -7.83 -16.30
C ASN A 200 -35.07 -7.69 -14.80
N LYS A 201 -34.10 -7.26 -13.99
CA LYS A 201 -34.28 -6.89 -12.58
C LYS A 201 -34.79 -5.45 -12.38
N GLY A 202 -35.02 -4.71 -13.47
CA GLY A 202 -35.52 -3.33 -13.44
C GLY A 202 -34.43 -2.26 -13.37
N PHE A 203 -33.14 -2.62 -13.52
CA PHE A 203 -32.06 -1.62 -13.56
C PHE A 203 -32.07 -0.83 -14.87
N PHE A 204 -31.84 0.47 -14.75
CA PHE A 204 -31.54 1.34 -15.89
C PHE A 204 -30.06 1.24 -16.25
N ILE A 205 -29.76 0.97 -17.53
CA ILE A 205 -28.39 0.88 -18.03
C ILE A 205 -28.07 2.12 -18.85
N ALA A 206 -27.23 2.98 -18.30
CA ALA A 206 -26.86 4.26 -18.91
C ALA A 206 -25.64 4.11 -19.86
N GLN A 207 -25.86 3.50 -21.04
CA GLN A 207 -24.80 3.13 -22.01
C GLN A 207 -23.97 4.32 -22.53
N ASP A 208 -24.55 5.51 -22.57
CA ASP A 208 -23.86 6.72 -23.03
C ASP A 208 -23.14 7.49 -21.92
N SER A 209 -23.09 6.94 -20.69
CA SER A 209 -22.38 7.56 -19.57
C SER A 209 -20.88 7.58 -19.81
N ARG A 210 -20.24 8.70 -19.49
CA ARG A 210 -18.79 8.89 -19.61
C ARG A 210 -18.24 9.49 -18.33
N THR A 211 -17.05 9.08 -17.94
CA THR A 211 -16.28 9.77 -16.91
C THR A 211 -15.49 10.91 -17.54
N HIS A 212 -15.29 11.99 -16.79
CA HIS A 212 -14.41 13.10 -17.20
C HIS A 212 -12.95 12.88 -16.80
N ASN A 213 -12.68 11.89 -15.94
CA ASN A 213 -11.35 11.59 -15.46
C ASN A 213 -11.14 10.07 -15.42
N SER A 214 -9.99 9.61 -15.89
CA SER A 214 -9.61 8.20 -15.87
C SER A 214 -9.01 7.75 -14.53
N GLU A 215 -8.68 8.68 -13.64
CA GLU A 215 -8.16 8.39 -12.31
C GLU A 215 -9.30 8.22 -11.31
N THR A 216 -9.30 7.08 -10.62
CA THR A 216 -10.35 6.63 -9.70
C THR A 216 -10.72 7.69 -8.66
N ILE A 217 -9.73 8.28 -7.98
CA ILE A 217 -9.98 9.22 -6.89
C ILE A 217 -10.68 10.51 -7.36
N ARG A 218 -10.31 11.02 -8.54
CA ARG A 218 -10.92 12.24 -9.11
C ARG A 218 -12.30 11.95 -9.67
N ALA A 219 -12.50 10.78 -10.27
CA ALA A 219 -13.82 10.35 -10.73
C ALA A 219 -14.80 10.24 -9.54
N ILE A 220 -14.40 9.57 -8.45
CA ILE A 220 -15.23 9.39 -7.26
C ILE A 220 -15.49 10.74 -6.56
N ALA A 221 -14.46 11.56 -6.36
CA ALA A 221 -14.60 12.89 -5.77
C ALA A 221 -15.58 13.76 -6.57
N SER A 222 -15.54 13.67 -7.91
CA SER A 222 -16.44 14.43 -8.77
C SER A 222 -17.89 13.95 -8.66
N ILE A 223 -18.12 12.63 -8.62
CA ILE A 223 -19.47 12.05 -8.47
C ILE A 223 -20.08 12.45 -7.12
N LEU A 224 -19.35 12.26 -6.02
CA LEU A 224 -19.84 12.52 -4.67
C LEU A 224 -20.06 14.01 -4.36
N ASN A 225 -19.52 14.91 -5.18
CA ASN A 225 -19.72 16.35 -5.05
C ASN A 225 -20.55 16.96 -6.19
N MET A 226 -20.95 16.17 -7.18
CA MET A 226 -21.68 16.62 -8.37
C MET A 226 -21.00 17.79 -9.10
N GLU A 227 -19.67 17.83 -9.08
CA GLU A 227 -18.87 18.88 -9.71
C GLU A 227 -17.52 18.32 -10.20
N PHE A 228 -16.90 18.97 -11.19
CA PHE A 228 -15.62 18.50 -11.69
C PHE A 228 -14.49 18.77 -10.69
N THR A 229 -13.73 17.72 -10.38
CA THR A 229 -12.50 17.84 -9.59
C THR A 229 -11.33 18.28 -10.50
N PRO A 230 -10.62 19.37 -10.18
CA PRO A 230 -9.50 19.84 -11.00
C PRO A 230 -8.35 18.82 -11.08
N GLU A 231 -7.75 18.68 -12.26
CA GLU A 231 -6.57 17.81 -12.46
C GLU A 231 -5.35 18.28 -11.65
N THR A 232 -5.23 19.59 -11.42
CA THR A 232 -4.12 20.20 -10.67
C THR A 232 -4.30 20.09 -9.16
N GLU A 233 -5.44 19.61 -8.67
CA GLU A 233 -5.70 19.47 -7.25
C GLU A 233 -4.80 18.40 -6.63
N LEU A 234 -4.28 18.68 -5.44
CA LEU A 234 -3.44 17.76 -4.69
C LEU A 234 -4.24 16.53 -4.29
N GLU A 235 -3.64 15.35 -4.43
CA GLU A 235 -4.26 14.06 -4.12
C GLU A 235 -4.91 14.01 -2.72
N ALA A 236 -4.25 14.56 -1.70
CA ALA A 236 -4.78 14.63 -0.34
C ALA A 236 -6.10 15.43 -0.25
N ILE A 237 -6.22 16.52 -1.03
CA ILE A 237 -7.43 17.34 -1.10
C ILE A 237 -8.52 16.58 -1.88
N THR A 238 -8.15 15.91 -2.98
CA THR A 238 -9.08 15.04 -3.72
C THR A 238 -9.66 13.94 -2.85
N TYR A 239 -8.85 13.30 -2.00
CA TYR A 239 -9.34 12.32 -1.03
C TYR A 239 -10.24 12.93 0.04
N GLN A 240 -9.93 14.13 0.52
CA GLN A 240 -10.82 14.86 1.44
C GLN A 240 -12.20 15.08 0.82
N ARG A 241 -12.29 15.38 -0.48
CA ARG A 241 -13.57 15.47 -1.21
C ARG A 241 -14.34 14.16 -1.28
N ILE A 242 -13.72 13.00 -1.10
CA ILE A 242 -14.41 11.71 -1.01
C ILE A 242 -14.93 11.51 0.41
N THR A 243 -14.06 11.69 1.40
CA THR A 243 -14.35 11.44 2.82
C THR A 243 -15.33 12.45 3.43
N SER A 244 -15.37 13.68 2.90
CA SER A 244 -16.30 14.75 3.26
C SER A 244 -16.88 15.36 1.98
N ASN A 245 -18.11 15.00 1.65
CA ASN A 245 -18.70 15.28 0.34
C ASN A 245 -20.15 15.76 0.41
N LYS A 246 -20.57 16.54 -0.59
CA LYS A 246 -21.91 17.15 -0.65
C LYS A 246 -23.05 16.15 -0.61
N VAL A 247 -22.88 14.96 -1.20
CA VAL A 247 -23.93 13.91 -1.20
C VAL A 247 -24.20 13.41 0.21
N VAL A 248 -23.15 13.08 0.97
CA VAL A 248 -23.27 12.65 2.38
C VAL A 248 -23.86 13.77 3.23
N ASP A 249 -23.42 15.01 3.02
CA ASP A 249 -23.92 16.19 3.73
C ASP A 249 -25.43 16.36 3.56
N TYR A 250 -25.88 16.27 2.32
CA TYR A 250 -27.29 16.36 1.97
C TYR A 250 -28.10 15.19 2.56
N LEU A 251 -27.64 13.96 2.36
CA LEU A 251 -28.36 12.77 2.82
C LEU A 251 -28.48 12.73 4.36
N ARG A 252 -27.42 13.10 5.09
CA ARG A 252 -27.48 13.27 6.55
C ARG A 252 -28.48 14.34 6.97
N SER A 253 -28.55 15.47 6.26
CA SER A 253 -29.50 16.56 6.56
C SER A 253 -30.97 16.13 6.50
N ILE A 254 -31.28 15.06 5.76
CA ILE A 254 -32.62 14.49 5.64
C ILE A 254 -32.79 13.16 6.40
N GLY A 255 -31.82 12.77 7.23
CA GLY A 255 -31.94 11.65 8.18
C GLY A 255 -31.32 10.32 7.73
N TYR A 256 -30.53 10.29 6.66
CA TYR A 256 -29.81 9.07 6.26
C TYR A 256 -28.58 8.83 7.14
N ARG A 257 -28.33 7.56 7.44
CA ARG A 257 -27.07 7.08 8.02
C ARG A 257 -26.04 6.84 6.92
N PHE A 258 -24.79 7.19 7.15
CA PHE A 258 -23.71 6.93 6.21
C PHE A 258 -22.91 5.68 6.61
N ILE A 259 -22.90 4.66 5.74
CA ILE A 259 -22.14 3.43 5.90
C ILE A 259 -21.04 3.40 4.84
N TYR A 260 -19.79 3.25 5.28
CA TYR A 260 -18.62 3.30 4.42
C TYR A 260 -17.83 1.99 4.46
N PHE A 261 -17.58 1.43 3.29
CA PHE A 261 -16.71 0.27 3.09
C PHE A 261 -15.38 0.71 2.46
N GLY A 262 -14.31 0.66 3.26
CA GLY A 262 -12.95 1.01 2.82
C GLY A 262 -12.25 -0.15 2.12
N GLN A 263 -11.30 0.20 1.27
CA GLN A 263 -10.43 -0.75 0.54
C GLN A 263 -8.96 -0.62 0.95
N TRP A 264 -8.08 -1.48 0.40
CA TRP A 264 -6.72 -1.67 0.90
C TRP A 264 -5.81 -0.44 0.72
N TYR A 265 -6.02 0.37 -0.31
CA TYR A 265 -5.25 1.58 -0.59
C TYR A 265 -5.60 2.73 0.37
N GLU A 266 -6.76 2.69 1.04
CA GLU A 266 -7.16 3.69 2.04
C GLU A 266 -6.61 3.41 3.45
N GLU A 267 -6.06 2.21 3.67
CA GLU A 267 -5.64 1.71 4.97
C GLU A 267 -4.68 2.68 5.68
N GLY A 268 -5.16 3.27 6.78
CA GLY A 268 -4.36 4.19 7.60
C GLY A 268 -3.98 5.52 6.94
N ARG A 269 -4.58 5.86 5.78
CA ARG A 269 -4.25 7.08 5.02
C ARG A 269 -5.29 8.18 5.15
N TYR A 270 -6.57 7.82 5.06
CA TYR A 270 -7.65 8.79 4.96
C TYR A 270 -8.76 8.47 5.97
N PRO A 271 -8.87 9.23 7.07
CA PRO A 271 -9.96 9.02 8.01
C PRO A 271 -11.30 9.39 7.38
N VAL A 272 -12.32 8.55 7.60
CA VAL A 272 -13.68 8.76 7.09
C VAL A 272 -14.64 8.91 8.26
N GLU A 273 -15.38 10.02 8.30
CA GLU A 273 -16.44 10.25 9.29
C GLU A 273 -17.76 9.59 8.86
N ALA A 274 -17.84 8.26 8.98
CA ALA A 274 -19.05 7.48 8.72
C ALA A 274 -19.78 7.10 10.02
N ASP A 275 -21.10 6.95 9.94
CA ASP A 275 -21.91 6.41 11.06
C ASP A 275 -21.59 4.93 11.29
N SER A 276 -21.11 4.23 10.26
CA SER A 276 -20.50 2.91 10.36
C SER A 276 -19.39 2.77 9.33
N TYR A 277 -18.18 2.44 9.79
CA TYR A 277 -16.99 2.27 8.96
C TYR A 277 -16.51 0.82 9.02
N PHE A 278 -16.39 0.19 7.85
CA PHE A 278 -15.91 -1.18 7.71
C PHE A 278 -14.71 -1.21 6.78
N ASN A 279 -13.54 -1.54 7.32
CA ASN A 279 -12.34 -1.79 6.52
C ASN A 279 -11.64 -3.04 7.04
N PHE A 280 -11.65 -4.11 6.24
CA PHE A 280 -10.99 -5.37 6.60
C PHE A 280 -9.49 -5.19 6.80
N TYR A 281 -8.85 -4.36 5.99
CA TYR A 281 -7.40 -4.22 5.97
C TYR A 281 -6.89 -3.59 7.28
N GLU A 282 -7.60 -2.60 7.79
CA GLU A 282 -7.33 -1.98 9.09
C GLU A 282 -7.64 -2.92 10.27
N ALA A 283 -8.73 -3.70 10.17
CA ALA A 283 -9.17 -4.57 11.26
C ALA A 283 -8.44 -5.92 11.34
N SER A 284 -7.89 -6.42 10.23
CA SER A 284 -7.37 -7.79 10.12
C SER A 284 -5.97 -7.98 10.70
N GLY A 285 -5.18 -6.90 10.80
CA GLY A 285 -3.76 -6.98 11.16
C GLY A 285 -2.87 -7.69 10.13
N TYR A 286 -3.36 -7.89 8.89
CA TYR A 286 -2.56 -8.47 7.80
C TYR A 286 -1.53 -7.48 7.26
N ALA A 287 -1.97 -6.24 7.09
CA ALA A 287 -1.24 -5.19 6.40
C ALA A 287 0.20 -4.93 6.85
N PRO A 288 0.57 -5.01 8.15
CA PRO A 288 1.95 -4.75 8.55
C PRO A 288 3.00 -5.69 7.90
N LEU A 289 2.58 -6.85 7.38
CA LEU A 289 3.45 -7.76 6.63
C LEU A 289 3.09 -7.88 5.14
N THR A 290 1.84 -7.60 4.77
CA THR A 290 1.32 -7.89 3.41
C THR A 290 0.90 -6.66 2.62
N SER A 291 0.99 -5.45 3.19
CA SER A 291 0.75 -4.23 2.43
C SER A 291 1.70 -4.13 1.23
N GLU A 292 1.31 -3.37 0.20
CA GLU A 292 2.17 -3.13 -0.96
C GLU A 292 3.52 -2.54 -0.57
N PHE A 293 3.54 -1.63 0.42
CA PHE A 293 4.77 -1.08 0.97
C PHE A 293 5.69 -2.19 1.51
N SER A 294 5.15 -3.07 2.35
CA SER A 294 5.92 -4.16 2.94
C SER A 294 6.42 -5.12 1.87
N ALA A 295 5.52 -5.60 1.00
CA ALA A 295 5.87 -6.52 -0.08
C ALA A 295 6.96 -5.96 -0.99
N THR A 296 6.82 -4.71 -1.40
CA THR A 296 7.78 -4.03 -2.27
C THR A 296 9.11 -3.81 -1.55
N PHE A 297 9.08 -3.34 -0.30
CA PHE A 297 10.30 -3.13 0.49
C PHE A 297 11.07 -4.44 0.67
N TRP A 298 10.42 -5.53 1.08
CA TRP A 298 11.09 -6.81 1.30
C TRP A 298 11.74 -7.36 0.04
N ASN A 299 11.10 -7.15 -1.11
CA ASN A 299 11.64 -7.52 -2.44
C ASN A 299 12.88 -6.71 -2.85
N THR A 300 13.21 -5.61 -2.16
CA THR A 300 14.48 -4.88 -2.35
C THR A 300 15.64 -5.46 -1.52
N THR A 301 15.35 -6.37 -0.58
CA THR A 301 16.31 -6.93 0.38
C THR A 301 16.63 -8.40 0.11
N ALA A 302 17.53 -8.97 0.91
CA ALA A 302 17.88 -10.39 0.91
C ALA A 302 16.72 -11.31 1.33
N LEU A 303 15.59 -10.74 1.79
CA LEU A 303 14.36 -11.49 2.05
C LEU A 303 13.54 -11.79 0.80
N ARG A 304 13.83 -11.17 -0.36
CA ARG A 304 13.13 -11.40 -1.63
C ARG A 304 12.80 -12.88 -1.93
N PRO A 305 13.75 -13.84 -1.89
CA PRO A 305 13.43 -15.25 -2.18
C PRO A 305 12.59 -15.95 -1.09
N PHE A 306 12.48 -15.35 0.10
CA PHE A 306 11.79 -15.93 1.25
C PHE A 306 10.46 -15.24 1.58
N TYR A 307 10.20 -14.06 1.01
CA TYR A 307 9.08 -13.21 1.41
C TYR A 307 7.74 -13.94 1.30
N ASN A 308 7.47 -14.58 0.16
CA ASN A 308 6.22 -15.34 -0.02
C ASN A 308 6.07 -16.49 0.98
N TYR A 309 7.18 -17.13 1.40
CA TYR A 309 7.15 -18.17 2.42
C TYR A 309 6.91 -17.60 3.82
N ILE A 310 7.51 -16.46 4.14
CA ILE A 310 7.35 -15.76 5.43
C ILE A 310 5.93 -15.21 5.58
N ALA A 311 5.41 -14.56 4.52
CA ALA A 311 4.07 -14.01 4.51
C ALA A 311 3.00 -15.11 4.34
N GLY A 312 3.36 -16.21 3.67
CA GLY A 312 2.53 -17.40 3.51
C GLY A 312 1.15 -17.10 2.93
N GLU A 313 0.14 -17.78 3.46
CA GLU A 313 -1.26 -17.59 3.05
C GLU A 313 -1.77 -16.16 3.24
N ARG A 314 -1.15 -15.35 4.11
CA ARG A 314 -1.59 -13.96 4.31
C ARG A 314 -1.33 -13.12 3.06
N TYR A 315 -0.24 -13.34 2.35
CA TYR A 315 0.06 -12.63 1.11
C TYR A 315 -0.92 -13.02 0.00
N GLU A 316 -1.19 -14.31 -0.14
CA GLU A 316 -2.14 -14.82 -1.14
C GLU A 316 -3.59 -14.41 -0.82
N GLY A 317 -3.92 -14.35 0.47
CA GLY A 317 -5.25 -14.04 0.96
C GLY A 317 -5.54 -12.56 1.09
N TYR A 318 -4.54 -11.67 1.19
CA TYR A 318 -4.74 -10.26 1.57
C TYR A 318 -5.84 -9.57 0.75
N TYR A 319 -5.69 -9.54 -0.57
CA TYR A 319 -6.65 -8.89 -1.47
C TYR A 319 -7.96 -9.68 -1.60
N ARG A 320 -7.86 -11.02 -1.64
CA ARG A 320 -9.01 -11.90 -1.82
C ARG A 320 -9.94 -11.88 -0.60
N ASP A 321 -9.37 -12.12 0.58
CA ASP A 321 -10.09 -12.12 1.84
C ASP A 321 -10.64 -10.73 2.11
N GLY A 322 -9.90 -9.67 1.79
CA GLY A 322 -10.41 -8.30 1.89
C GLY A 322 -11.67 -8.09 1.06
N LEU A 323 -11.68 -8.47 -0.21
CA LEU A 323 -12.86 -8.37 -1.06
C LEU A 323 -14.02 -9.24 -0.55
N LEU A 324 -13.76 -10.52 -0.24
CA LEU A 324 -14.79 -11.45 0.24
C LEU A 324 -15.42 -10.97 1.55
N ARG A 325 -14.61 -10.42 2.47
CA ARG A 325 -15.09 -9.87 3.75
C ARG A 325 -15.92 -8.61 3.54
N THR A 326 -15.52 -7.72 2.63
CA THR A 326 -16.33 -6.57 2.24
C THR A 326 -17.69 -7.02 1.69
N LEU A 327 -17.73 -8.01 0.80
CA LEU A 327 -18.99 -8.56 0.29
C LEU A 327 -19.84 -9.20 1.40
N ASP A 328 -19.23 -9.92 2.34
CA ASP A 328 -19.94 -10.53 3.46
C ASP A 328 -20.53 -9.50 4.43
N TYR A 329 -19.84 -8.38 4.64
CA TYR A 329 -20.41 -7.28 5.42
C TYR A 329 -21.53 -6.56 4.67
N LEU A 330 -21.39 -6.32 3.36
CA LEU A 330 -22.44 -5.72 2.54
C LEU A 330 -23.76 -6.50 2.61
N LYS A 331 -23.70 -7.83 2.65
CA LYS A 331 -24.89 -8.70 2.81
C LYS A 331 -25.66 -8.48 4.12
N ARG A 332 -25.03 -7.91 5.15
CA ARG A 332 -25.62 -7.66 6.48
C ARG A 332 -26.16 -6.23 6.62
N VAL A 333 -25.83 -5.33 5.70
CA VAL A 333 -26.29 -3.94 5.72
C VAL A 333 -27.82 -3.80 5.66
N PRO A 334 -28.57 -4.65 4.93
CA PRO A 334 -30.03 -4.61 4.96
C PRO A 334 -30.64 -4.76 6.36
N ASP A 335 -29.98 -5.47 7.29
CA ASP A 335 -30.44 -5.68 8.66
C ASP A 335 -30.30 -4.42 9.54
N THR A 336 -29.63 -3.38 9.05
CA THR A 336 -29.48 -2.10 9.76
C THR A 336 -30.76 -1.27 9.65
N GLU A 337 -31.30 -0.83 10.78
CA GLU A 337 -32.53 0.00 10.81
C GLU A 337 -32.31 1.43 10.29
N GLY A 338 -33.36 1.95 9.65
CA GLY A 338 -33.44 3.31 9.13
C GLY A 338 -32.83 3.47 7.72
N PRO A 339 -33.18 4.58 7.04
CA PRO A 339 -32.65 4.88 5.71
C PRO A 339 -31.13 5.07 5.77
N LYS A 340 -30.42 4.42 4.85
CA LYS A 340 -28.95 4.45 4.81
C LYS A 340 -28.39 4.74 3.42
N PHE A 341 -27.27 5.44 3.40
CA PHE A 341 -26.42 5.64 2.24
C PHE A 341 -25.18 4.77 2.40
N VAL A 342 -25.05 3.78 1.52
CA VAL A 342 -23.98 2.78 1.56
C VAL A 342 -23.01 3.09 0.45
N TYR A 343 -21.78 3.43 0.80
CA TYR A 343 -20.67 3.57 -0.14
C TYR A 343 -19.79 2.33 -0.07
N ALA A 344 -19.55 1.69 -1.21
CA ALA A 344 -18.59 0.59 -1.32
C ALA A 344 -17.74 0.70 -2.58
N HIS A 345 -16.43 0.80 -2.39
CA HIS A 345 -15.45 0.74 -3.46
C HIS A 345 -14.80 -0.65 -3.49
N ILE A 346 -15.15 -1.44 -4.51
CA ILE A 346 -14.72 -2.82 -4.66
C ILE A 346 -13.58 -2.85 -5.68
N MET A 347 -12.39 -3.24 -5.23
CA MET A 347 -11.16 -3.34 -6.04
C MET A 347 -11.17 -4.59 -6.94
N ALA A 348 -12.23 -4.76 -7.73
CA ALA A 348 -12.35 -5.77 -8.78
C ALA A 348 -13.25 -5.21 -9.90
N PRO A 349 -12.87 -5.36 -11.18
CA PRO A 349 -11.80 -6.22 -11.71
C PRO A 349 -10.36 -5.67 -11.64
N HIS A 350 -10.10 -4.52 -11.01
CA HIS A 350 -8.74 -3.99 -10.77
C HIS A 350 -7.75 -5.04 -10.23
N ALA A 351 -6.47 -4.97 -10.63
CA ALA A 351 -5.43 -5.90 -10.18
C ALA A 351 -5.07 -5.68 -8.68
N PRO A 352 -4.69 -6.70 -7.90
CA PRO A 352 -4.32 -8.03 -8.35
C PRO A 352 -5.52 -8.95 -8.68
N PHE A 353 -5.39 -9.70 -9.77
CA PHE A 353 -6.37 -10.67 -10.25
C PHE A 353 -6.37 -11.93 -9.38
N VAL A 354 -7.06 -11.89 -8.23
CA VAL A 354 -7.03 -12.95 -7.20
C VAL A 354 -8.21 -13.95 -7.29
N PHE A 355 -9.11 -13.76 -8.26
CA PHE A 355 -10.23 -14.66 -8.55
C PHE A 355 -10.09 -15.29 -9.94
N GLY A 356 -10.43 -16.57 -10.06
CA GLY A 356 -10.73 -17.19 -11.35
C GLY A 356 -12.23 -17.09 -11.69
N PRO A 357 -12.64 -17.50 -12.90
CA PRO A 357 -14.01 -17.35 -13.40
C PRO A 357 -15.09 -18.07 -12.58
N ASN A 358 -14.74 -19.03 -11.71
CA ASN A 358 -15.67 -19.69 -10.79
C ASN A 358 -15.42 -19.26 -9.32
N GLY A 359 -14.68 -18.17 -9.13
CA GLY A 359 -14.28 -17.66 -7.83
C GLY A 359 -13.11 -18.42 -7.20
N GLU A 360 -12.46 -19.36 -7.90
CA GLU A 360 -11.26 -20.05 -7.41
C GLU A 360 -10.06 -19.11 -7.21
N ARG A 361 -8.98 -19.60 -6.59
CA ARG A 361 -7.74 -18.82 -6.43
C ARG A 361 -6.93 -18.84 -7.72
N THR A 362 -6.32 -17.71 -8.04
CA THR A 362 -5.25 -17.61 -9.04
C THR A 362 -3.88 -17.73 -8.36
N ALA A 363 -2.85 -18.13 -9.12
CA ALA A 363 -1.49 -18.17 -8.60
C ALA A 363 -0.91 -16.75 -8.43
N PRO A 364 -0.14 -16.45 -7.38
CA PRO A 364 0.44 -15.11 -7.15
C PRO A 364 1.27 -14.57 -8.31
N SER A 365 1.89 -15.44 -9.12
CA SER A 365 2.62 -15.06 -10.33
C SER A 365 1.75 -14.42 -11.42
N ASN A 366 0.43 -14.59 -11.34
CA ASN A 366 -0.52 -14.09 -12.33
C ASN A 366 -1.36 -12.91 -11.83
N PHE A 367 -1.18 -12.47 -10.58
CA PHE A 367 -1.94 -11.37 -9.98
C PHE A 367 -1.88 -10.07 -10.81
N TYR A 368 -0.78 -9.81 -11.51
CA TYR A 368 -0.62 -8.61 -12.34
C TYR A 368 -0.39 -8.95 -13.83
N ASN A 369 -0.87 -10.11 -14.28
CA ASN A 369 -0.68 -10.57 -15.66
C ASN A 369 -1.70 -9.93 -16.62
N PHE A 370 -1.41 -8.71 -17.07
CA PHE A 370 -2.20 -8.01 -18.09
C PHE A 370 -1.99 -8.55 -19.52
N SER A 371 -0.90 -9.30 -19.76
CA SER A 371 -0.62 -9.88 -21.08
C SER A 371 -1.61 -10.99 -21.43
N ASP A 372 -2.00 -11.76 -20.42
CA ASP A 372 -3.01 -12.80 -20.54
C ASP A 372 -4.36 -12.28 -20.06
N LYS A 373 -5.18 -11.87 -21.02
CA LYS A 373 -6.50 -11.24 -20.82
C LYS A 373 -7.45 -12.08 -19.95
N GLN A 374 -7.23 -13.40 -19.84
CA GLN A 374 -8.10 -14.27 -19.05
C GLN A 374 -8.11 -13.91 -17.56
N TYR A 375 -7.04 -13.34 -17.02
CA TYR A 375 -6.99 -13.00 -15.59
C TYR A 375 -7.88 -11.80 -15.26
N TYR A 376 -7.91 -10.80 -16.13
CA TYR A 376 -8.87 -9.69 -16.02
C TYR A 376 -10.31 -10.17 -16.25
N LEU A 377 -10.55 -10.94 -17.31
CA LEU A 377 -11.89 -11.45 -17.64
C LEU A 377 -12.43 -12.46 -16.62
N GLY A 378 -11.56 -13.17 -15.90
CA GLY A 378 -11.94 -14.10 -14.85
C GLY A 378 -12.44 -13.43 -13.56
N GLN A 379 -12.37 -12.09 -13.46
CA GLN A 379 -12.90 -11.35 -12.30
C GLN A 379 -14.41 -11.05 -12.41
N TYR A 380 -15.04 -11.32 -13.56
CA TYR A 380 -16.42 -10.92 -13.89
C TYR A 380 -17.50 -11.92 -13.47
#